data_AF-A0A3D4VRA3-F1
#
_entry.id   AF-A0A3D4VRA3-F1
#
_cell.length_a   1.000
_cell.length_b   1.000
_cell.length_c   1.000
_cell.angle_alpha   90.00
_cell.angle_beta   90.00
_cell.angle_gamma   90.00
#
_symmetry.space_group_name_H-M   'P 1'
#
loop_
_entity.id
_entity.type
_entity.pdbx_description
1 polymer ?
#
loop_
_entity_poly.entity_id
_entity_poly.type
_entity_poly.pdbx_seq_one_letter_code
_entity_poly.pdbx_strand_id
1 'polypeptide(L)'
;MYRIYNSFKLNSNQRFLNALLYGIPTALGLGIAYGYISRILPITFSIVYVGIGYLIGMVIQKFGRGVQVKFSILGAVLAGVAFVLSDVVRYFGLSLNPIILYQAVLIITQVYLGSINGLINLLFFAWGIVTAYNKSRII
;
A
#
# COMPACT_ATOMS: atom_id res chain seq x y z
N MET A 1 20.16 -43.27 3.24
CA MET A 1 18.88 -42.91 3.88
C MET A 1 19.16 -41.90 4.98
N TYR A 2 19.08 -40.60 4.67
CA TYR A 2 19.25 -39.52 5.64
C TYR A 2 17.90 -38.83 5.84
N ARG A 3 17.20 -39.26 6.88
CA ARG A 3 16.10 -38.51 7.49
C ARG A 3 16.70 -37.42 8.39
N ILE A 4 15.96 -36.31 8.50
CA ILE A 4 16.13 -35.19 9.45
C ILE A 4 16.90 -33.98 8.90
N TYR A 5 16.14 -33.05 8.30
CA TYR A 5 16.10 -31.64 8.74
C TYR A 5 14.82 -30.95 8.21
N ASN A 6 13.65 -31.49 8.59
CA ASN A 6 12.39 -30.76 8.47
C ASN A 6 12.14 -29.97 9.75
N SER A 7 13.06 -29.05 10.07
CA SER A 7 13.02 -28.24 11.28
C SER A 7 12.57 -26.82 10.88
N PHE A 8 11.31 -26.49 11.12
CA PHE A 8 10.75 -25.12 11.04
C PHE A 8 10.73 -24.41 9.67
N LYS A 9 10.62 -25.12 8.55
CA LYS A 9 10.22 -24.46 7.30
C LYS A 9 8.73 -24.10 7.38
N LEU A 10 8.43 -22.83 7.70
CA LEU A 10 7.10 -22.25 7.50
C LEU A 10 6.57 -22.68 6.13
N ASN A 11 5.43 -23.37 6.14
CA ASN A 11 4.74 -23.82 4.93
C ASN A 11 4.44 -22.58 4.06
N SER A 12 4.36 -22.73 2.74
CA SER A 12 4.09 -21.62 1.81
C SER A 12 2.87 -20.79 2.23
N ASN A 13 1.84 -21.46 2.77
CA ASN A 13 0.65 -20.80 3.31
C ASN A 13 0.92 -19.99 4.58
N GLN A 14 1.74 -20.49 5.51
CA GLN A 14 2.07 -19.76 6.74
C GLN A 14 2.92 -18.51 6.45
N ARG A 15 3.80 -18.57 5.43
CA ARG A 15 4.54 -17.40 4.94
C ARG A 15 3.63 -16.33 4.36
N PHE A 16 2.63 -16.74 3.58
CA PHE A 16 1.64 -15.82 3.04
C PHE A 16 0.78 -15.19 4.15
N LEU A 17 0.36 -16.00 5.12
CA LEU A 17 -0.43 -15.51 6.26
C LEU A 17 0.37 -14.51 7.11
N ASN A 18 1.66 -14.75 7.33
CA ASN A 18 2.53 -13.77 7.98
C ASN A 18 2.66 -12.48 7.17
N ALA A 19 2.88 -12.56 5.85
CA ALA A 19 2.93 -11.37 5.01
C ALA A 19 1.64 -10.55 5.07
N LEU A 20 0.49 -11.21 5.13
CA LEU A 20 -0.80 -10.56 5.26
C LEU A 20 -0.97 -9.91 6.65
N LEU A 21 -0.59 -10.63 7.71
CA LEU A 21 -0.67 -10.17 9.10
C LEU A 21 0.21 -8.94 9.38
N TYR A 22 1.39 -8.85 8.76
CA TYR A 22 2.27 -7.67 8.90
C TYR A 22 2.03 -6.60 7.82
N GLY A 23 1.57 -7.01 6.63
CA GLY A 23 1.32 -6.12 5.50
C GLY A 23 0.07 -5.25 5.67
N ILE A 24 -1.03 -5.81 6.18
CA ILE A 24 -2.27 -5.04 6.40
C ILE A 24 -2.05 -3.90 7.41
N PRO A 25 -1.50 -4.14 8.62
CA PRO A 25 -1.29 -3.08 9.60
C PRO A 25 -0.32 -2.00 9.10
N THR A 26 0.72 -2.39 8.34
CA THR A 26 1.67 -1.42 7.78
C THR A 26 1.04 -0.56 6.68
N ALA A 27 0.24 -1.15 5.79
CA ALA A 27 -0.51 -0.41 4.78
C ALA A 27 -1.51 0.56 5.41
N LEU A 28 -2.28 0.12 6.41
CA LEU A 28 -3.22 0.96 7.15
C LEU A 28 -2.49 2.08 7.90
N GLY A 29 -1.44 1.75 8.64
CA GLY A 29 -0.66 2.71 9.41
C GLY A 29 -0.03 3.79 8.54
N LEU A 30 0.62 3.39 7.44
CA LEU A 30 1.24 4.34 6.50
C LEU A 30 0.19 5.17 5.76
N GLY A 31 -0.93 4.57 5.35
CA GLY A 31 -2.03 5.28 4.68
C GLY A 31 -2.65 6.36 5.58
N ILE A 32 -2.98 6.02 6.83
CA ILE A 32 -3.54 6.97 7.80
C ILE A 32 -2.52 8.06 8.13
N ALA A 33 -1.27 7.68 8.44
CA ALA A 33 -0.22 8.63 8.79
C ALA A 33 0.04 9.63 7.67
N TYR A 34 0.19 9.17 6.43
CA TYR A 34 0.40 10.04 5.29
C TYR A 34 -0.83 10.91 4.98
N GLY A 35 -2.04 10.36 5.13
CA GLY A 35 -3.28 11.14 4.96
C GLY A 35 -3.40 12.30 5.96
N TYR A 36 -3.01 12.05 7.21
CA TYR A 36 -3.01 13.08 8.26
C TYR A 36 -1.91 14.12 8.03
N ILE A 37 -0.70 13.69 7.66
CA ILE A 37 0.41 14.59 7.32
C ILE A 37 0.04 15.48 6.13
N SER A 38 -0.54 14.90 5.07
CA SER A 38 -0.96 15.61 3.85
C SER A 38 -2.15 16.55 4.05
N ARG A 39 -2.84 16.43 5.20
CA ARG A 39 -3.87 17.38 5.62
C ARG A 39 -3.28 18.61 6.29
N ILE A 40 -2.19 18.45 7.05
CA ILE A 40 -1.52 19.55 7.77
C ILE A 40 -0.54 20.29 6.85
N LEU A 41 0.20 19.55 6.01
CA LEU A 41 1.13 20.10 5.04
C LEU A 41 0.47 20.12 3.66
N PRO A 42 0.19 21.31 3.08
CA PRO A 42 -0.41 21.41 1.75
C PRO A 42 0.54 21.00 0.61
N ILE A 43 1.81 20.74 0.91
CA ILE A 43 2.82 20.30 -0.06
C ILE A 43 2.62 18.80 -0.31
N THR A 44 2.01 18.48 -1.44
CA THR A 44 1.86 17.11 -1.93
C THR A 44 3.14 16.66 -2.59
N PHE A 45 4.03 16.04 -1.82
CA PHE A 45 5.18 15.37 -2.38
C PHE A 45 4.73 14.04 -3.01
N SER A 46 4.39 14.07 -4.30
CA SER A 46 3.96 12.89 -5.07
C SER A 46 4.93 11.70 -4.95
N ILE A 47 6.23 11.98 -4.74
CA ILE A 47 7.27 10.98 -4.53
C ILE A 47 7.03 10.12 -3.27
N VAL A 48 6.27 10.61 -2.29
CA VAL A 48 6.01 9.89 -1.03
C VAL A 48 5.16 8.63 -1.28
N TYR A 49 4.28 8.64 -2.28
CA TYR A 49 3.55 7.42 -2.68
C TYR A 49 4.51 6.29 -3.09
N VAL A 50 5.61 6.62 -3.78
CA VAL A 50 6.65 5.64 -4.16
C VAL A 50 7.36 5.11 -2.92
N GLY A 51 7.67 5.98 -1.95
CA GLY A 51 8.27 5.60 -0.68
C GLY A 51 7.38 4.67 0.15
N ILE A 52 6.08 4.97 0.25
CA ILE A 52 5.09 4.12 0.94
C ILE A 52 4.98 2.76 0.24
N GLY A 53 4.87 2.74 -1.09
CA GLY A 53 4.83 1.49 -1.86
C GLY A 53 6.08 0.64 -1.64
N TYR A 54 7.26 1.28 -1.60
CA TYR A 54 8.51 0.61 -1.29
C TYR A 54 8.54 0.01 0.12
N LEU A 55 8.08 0.75 1.14
CA LEU A 55 8.01 0.27 2.53
C LEU A 55 7.06 -0.93 2.68
N ILE A 56 5.87 -0.84 2.08
CA ILE A 56 4.89 -1.95 2.05
C ILE A 56 5.52 -3.17 1.38
N GLY A 57 6.16 -2.97 0.22
CA GLY A 57 6.86 -4.03 -0.49
C GLY A 57 7.95 -4.70 0.35
N MET A 58 8.77 -3.90 1.04
CA MET A 58 9.85 -4.38 1.91
C MET A 58 9.32 -5.20 3.10
N VAL A 59 8.24 -4.75 3.74
CA VAL A 59 7.62 -5.48 4.86
C VAL A 59 7.12 -6.84 4.38
N ILE A 60 6.39 -6.88 3.26
CA ILE A 60 5.87 -8.12 2.67
C ILE A 60 7.02 -9.06 2.31
N GLN A 61 8.09 -8.54 1.72
CA GLN A 61 9.26 -9.33 1.35
C GLN A 61 9.95 -9.92 2.59
N LYS A 62 10.15 -9.11 3.65
CA LYS A 62 10.86 -9.49 4.88
C LYS A 62 10.11 -10.56 5.68
N PHE A 63 8.80 -10.41 5.86
CA PHE A 63 7.99 -11.32 6.66
C PHE A 63 7.43 -12.50 5.85
N GLY A 64 7.13 -12.29 4.57
CA GLY A 64 6.62 -13.32 3.66
C GLY A 64 7.68 -14.17 3.01
N ARG A 65 8.94 -13.71 2.95
CA ARG A 65 10.00 -14.33 2.13
C ARG A 65 9.47 -14.61 0.72
N GLY A 66 8.95 -13.56 0.09
CA GLY A 66 8.07 -13.61 -1.08
C GLY A 66 8.73 -14.19 -2.33
N VAL A 67 8.70 -15.51 -2.50
CA VAL A 67 9.22 -16.19 -3.70
C VAL A 67 8.17 -16.25 -4.83
N GLN A 68 6.88 -16.25 -4.47
CA GLN A 68 5.76 -16.44 -5.40
C GLN A 68 5.14 -15.11 -5.86
N VAL A 69 4.55 -15.11 -7.06
CA VAL A 69 3.86 -13.94 -7.65
C VAL A 69 2.70 -13.44 -6.77
N LYS A 70 2.09 -14.31 -5.97
CA LYS A 70 1.02 -13.95 -5.02
C LYS A 70 1.44 -12.85 -4.04
N PHE A 71 2.72 -12.80 -3.65
CA PHE A 71 3.24 -11.74 -2.76
C PHE A 71 3.35 -10.39 -3.47
N SER A 72 3.71 -10.37 -4.76
CA SER A 72 3.72 -9.16 -5.59
C SER A 72 2.32 -8.57 -5.76
N ILE A 73 1.32 -9.43 -6.03
CA ILE A 73 -0.08 -9.00 -6.14
C ILE A 73 -0.56 -8.42 -4.80
N LEU A 74 -0.25 -9.09 -3.68
CA LEU A 74 -0.61 -8.62 -2.35
C LEU A 74 0.01 -7.25 -2.04
N GLY A 75 1.26 -7.00 -2.42
CA GLY A 75 1.91 -5.70 -2.26
C GLY A 75 1.28 -4.60 -3.09
N ALA A 76 0.96 -4.88 -4.35
CA ALA A 76 0.27 -3.94 -5.23
C ALA A 76 -1.11 -3.56 -4.67
N VAL A 77 -1.89 -4.55 -4.21
CA VAL A 77 -3.21 -4.32 -3.63
C VAL A 77 -3.11 -3.52 -2.33
N LEU A 78 -2.21 -3.87 -1.43
CA LEU A 78 -2.04 -3.15 -0.17
C LEU A 78 -1.55 -1.72 -0.38
N ALA A 79 -0.66 -1.47 -1.35
CA ALA A 79 -0.24 -0.13 -1.70
C ALA A 79 -1.41 0.70 -2.25
N GLY A 80 -2.19 0.14 -3.19
CA GLY A 80 -3.39 0.81 -3.72
C GLY A 80 -4.40 1.15 -2.63
N VAL A 81 -4.68 0.20 -1.73
CA VAL A 81 -5.58 0.43 -0.58
C VAL A 81 -5.03 1.52 0.34
N ALA A 82 -3.73 1.50 0.66
CA ALA A 82 -3.10 2.52 1.51
C ALA A 82 -3.21 3.92 0.91
N PHE A 83 -3.03 4.05 -0.40
CA PHE A 83 -3.10 5.34 -1.08
C PHE A 83 -4.53 5.88 -1.14
N VAL A 84 -5.51 5.04 -1.50
CA VAL A 84 -6.93 5.43 -1.48
C VAL A 84 -7.34 5.85 -0.07
N LEU A 85 -6.93 5.08 0.93
CA LEU A 85 -7.22 5.38 2.33
C LEU A 85 -6.57 6.70 2.76
N SER A 86 -5.35 6.97 2.31
CA SER A 86 -4.68 8.24 2.56
C SER A 86 -5.43 9.43 1.98
N ASP A 87 -5.93 9.34 0.75
CA ASP A 87 -6.71 10.42 0.13
C ASP A 87 -8.03 10.66 0.86
N VAL A 88 -8.72 9.60 1.28
CA VAL A 88 -9.94 9.71 2.09
C VAL A 88 -9.64 10.44 3.40
N VAL A 89 -8.58 10.04 4.11
CA VAL A 89 -8.17 10.68 5.37
C VAL A 89 -7.74 12.14 5.16
N ARG A 90 -7.09 12.44 4.04
CA ARG A 90 -6.65 13.80 3.70
C ARG A 90 -7.82 14.76 3.54
N TYR A 91 -8.84 14.39 2.75
CA TYR A 91 -9.97 15.27 2.44
C TYR A 91 -11.05 15.26 3.53
N PHE A 92 -11.30 14.12 4.18
CA PHE A 92 -12.45 13.94 5.07
C PHE A 92 -12.07 13.63 6.53
N GLY A 93 -10.81 13.32 6.79
CA GLY A 93 -10.35 12.88 8.11
C GLY A 93 -10.79 11.45 8.46
N LEU A 94 -10.90 11.16 9.76
CA LEU A 94 -11.32 9.87 10.30
C LEU A 94 -12.86 9.72 10.38
N SER A 95 -13.61 10.62 9.73
CA SER A 95 -15.07 10.62 9.77
C SER A 95 -15.63 9.52 8.87
N LEU A 96 -16.04 8.40 9.47
CA LEU A 96 -16.60 7.23 8.78
C LEU A 96 -18.10 7.34 8.48
N ASN A 97 -18.55 8.48 7.96
CA ASN A 97 -19.96 8.63 7.57
C ASN A 97 -20.16 8.12 6.12
N PRO A 98 -21.12 7.20 5.86
CA PRO A 98 -21.37 6.66 4.51
C PRO A 98 -21.63 7.71 3.43
N ILE A 99 -22.31 8.81 3.79
CA ILE A 99 -22.59 9.93 2.88
C ILE A 99 -21.30 10.65 2.48
N ILE A 100 -20.36 10.76 3.42
CA ILE A 100 -19.05 11.38 3.22
C ILE A 100 -18.19 10.51 2.30
N LEU A 101 -18.23 9.19 2.47
CA LEU A 101 -17.49 8.25 1.61
C LEU A 101 -17.94 8.30 0.14
N TYR A 102 -19.24 8.42 -0.12
CA TYR A 102 -19.75 8.58 -1.48
C TYR A 102 -19.26 9.88 -2.12
N GLN A 103 -19.34 10.99 -1.40
CA GLN A 103 -18.84 12.27 -1.88
C GLN A 103 -17.32 12.29 -2.04
N ALA A 104 -16.60 11.53 -1.22
CA ALA A 104 -15.15 11.40 -1.32
C ALA A 104 -14.72 10.84 -2.67
N VAL A 105 -15.40 9.81 -3.16
CA VAL A 105 -15.07 9.20 -4.45
C VAL A 105 -15.24 10.22 -5.60
N LEU A 106 -16.32 11.01 -5.58
CA LEU A 106 -16.59 12.03 -6.61
C LEU A 106 -15.56 13.18 -6.56
N ILE A 107 -15.22 13.67 -5.38
CA ILE A 107 -14.26 14.76 -5.22
C ILE A 107 -12.85 14.31 -5.58
N ILE A 108 -12.43 13.13 -5.11
CA ILE A 108 -11.10 12.59 -5.39
C ILE A 108 -10.92 12.37 -6.91
N THR A 109 -11.91 11.80 -7.58
CA THR A 109 -11.84 11.59 -9.04
C THR A 109 -11.77 12.91 -9.81
N GLN A 110 -12.52 13.94 -9.40
CA GLN A 110 -12.42 15.27 -9.98
C GLN A 110 -11.06 15.94 -9.73
N VAL A 111 -10.46 15.79 -8.55
CA VAL A 111 -9.14 16.37 -8.26
C VAL A 111 -8.04 15.73 -9.11
N TYR A 112 -8.09 14.42 -9.30
CA TYR A 112 -7.09 13.70 -10.10
C TYR A 112 -7.22 13.97 -11.61
N LEU A 113 -8.45 14.06 -12.13
CA LEU A 113 -8.70 14.24 -13.57
C LEU A 113 -8.83 15.71 -13.98
N GLY A 114 -9.09 16.62 -13.03
CA GLY A 114 -9.35 18.03 -13.31
C GLY A 114 -8.10 18.90 -13.47
N SER A 115 -6.89 18.37 -13.22
CA SER A 115 -5.65 19.14 -13.32
C SER A 115 -4.45 18.31 -13.78
N ILE A 116 -3.47 18.97 -14.41
CA ILE A 116 -2.22 18.33 -14.84
C ILE A 116 -1.42 17.80 -13.63
N ASN A 117 -1.49 18.49 -12.50
CA ASN A 117 -0.88 18.05 -11.25
C ASN A 117 -1.57 16.81 -10.67
N GLY A 118 -2.89 16.68 -10.87
CA GLY A 118 -3.65 15.47 -10.55
C GLY A 118 -3.17 14.27 -11.37
N LEU A 119 -3.00 14.45 -12.69
CA LEU A 119 -2.48 13.41 -13.58
C LEU A 119 -1.05 12.98 -13.21
N ILE A 120 -0.19 13.95 -12.86
CA ILE A 120 1.16 13.65 -12.36
C ILE A 120 1.09 12.83 -11.06
N ASN A 121 0.21 13.19 -10.11
CA ASN A 121 0.01 12.39 -8.90
C ASN A 121 -0.47 10.96 -9.21
N LEU A 122 -1.35 10.77 -10.20
CA LEU A 122 -1.76 9.43 -10.66
C LEU A 122 -0.59 8.62 -11.21
N LEU A 123 0.35 9.25 -11.93
CA LEU A 123 1.57 8.57 -12.39
C LEU A 123 2.43 8.11 -11.22
N PHE A 124 2.63 8.95 -10.20
CA PHE A 124 3.36 8.57 -9.00
C PHE A 124 2.64 7.49 -8.17
N PHE A 125 1.31 7.52 -8.15
CA PHE A 125 0.46 6.50 -7.56
C PHE A 125 0.69 5.15 -8.25
N ALA A 126 0.61 5.11 -9.58
CA ALA A 126 0.88 3.91 -10.36
C ALA A 126 2.33 3.43 -10.18
N TRP A 127 3.28 4.35 -10.15
CA TRP A 127 4.69 4.04 -9.93
C TRP A 127 4.94 3.45 -8.53
N GLY A 128 4.25 3.95 -7.50
CA GLY A 128 4.30 3.39 -6.15
C GLY A 128 3.76 1.96 -6.09
N ILE A 129 2.67 1.67 -6.80
CA ILE A 129 2.11 0.31 -6.91
C ILE A 129 3.08 -0.63 -7.61
N VAL A 130 3.68 -0.20 -8.73
CA VAL A 130 4.69 -1.00 -9.46
C VAL A 130 5.92 -1.24 -8.57
N THR A 131 6.34 -0.24 -7.81
CA THR A 131 7.46 -0.38 -6.86
C THR A 131 7.14 -1.39 -5.77
N ALA A 132 5.93 -1.35 -5.20
CA ALA A 132 5.46 -2.34 -4.24
C ALA A 132 5.44 -3.75 -4.86
N TYR A 133 4.89 -3.90 -6.08
CA TYR A 133 4.83 -5.17 -6.80
C TYR A 133 6.21 -5.81 -6.99
N ASN A 134 7.18 -5.01 -7.45
CA ASN A 134 8.54 -5.47 -7.71
C ASN A 134 9.31 -5.78 -6.42
N LYS A 135 9.15 -4.96 -5.36
CA LYS A 135 9.87 -5.15 -4.10
C LYS A 135 9.28 -6.22 -3.19
N SER A 136 7.99 -6.51 -3.30
CA SER A 136 7.33 -7.57 -2.53
C SER A 136 7.87 -8.97 -2.83
N ARG A 137 8.57 -9.16 -3.95
CA ARG A 137 9.13 -10.45 -4.36
C ARG A 137 10.65 -10.42 -4.33
N ILE A 138 11.24 -11.53 -3.85
CA ILE A 138 12.64 -11.85 -4.04
C ILE A 138 12.73 -12.47 -5.44
N ILE A 139 13.24 -11.71 -6.41
CA ILE A 139 13.57 -12.17 -7.77
C ILE A 139 15.00 -12.68 -7.74
#